data_AF-A0A409Y5T4-F1
#
_entry.id   AF-A0A409Y5T4-F1
#
_cell.length_a   1.000
_cell.length_b   1.000
_cell.length_c   1.000
_cell.angle_alpha   90.00
_cell.angle_beta   90.00
_cell.angle_gamma   90.00
#
_symmetry.space_group_name_H-M   'P 1'
#
loop_
_entity.id
_entity.type
_entity.pdbx_description
1 polymer ?
#
loop_
_entity_poly.entity_id
_entity_poly.type
_entity_poly.pdbx_seq_one_letter_code
_entity_poly.pdbx_strand_id
1 'polypeptide(L)'
;AAPTPRRITVPIKLAKVPHYPGRDFNFIKTNHDAPDFEFYLKQYLNQFTAKPIVQRLLDQTPLSFTKVDVYKQFRFEPEGMQDNEPEKDIVKAIPKSVKNPHGRFDTVIVLANDRAESVGLAGTRIGRVKVIFTLPKRLDTVLGPRDLPSSWPRGPLAFVEWYSPLSRTAEERHGMMYRIKRQWTNQQSRRPGSIIPLGNIRQSCMLFPVFPRDGVPQEWTSENILDLSDSFFVNKWLSRYSYQTIF
;
A
#
# COMPACT_ATOMS: atom_id res chain seq x y z
N ALA A 1 16.27 28.23 -14.20
CA ALA A 1 16.09 26.76 -14.07
C ALA A 1 15.11 26.52 -12.93
N ALA A 2 13.99 25.83 -13.17
CA ALA A 2 13.07 25.45 -12.11
C ALA A 2 13.79 24.46 -11.16
N PRO A 3 13.66 24.60 -9.83
CA PRO A 3 14.28 23.67 -8.91
C PRO A 3 13.63 22.29 -9.09
N THR A 4 14.43 21.30 -9.46
CA THR A 4 14.02 19.89 -9.46
C THR A 4 13.57 19.55 -8.04
N PRO A 5 12.34 19.05 -7.82
CA PRO A 5 11.91 18.68 -6.48
C PRO A 5 12.84 17.61 -5.94
N ARG A 6 13.56 17.94 -4.86
CA ARG A 6 14.41 16.98 -4.14
C ARG A 6 13.48 15.91 -3.57
N ARG A 7 13.62 14.68 -4.06
CA ARG A 7 12.95 13.50 -3.48
C ARG A 7 13.62 13.23 -2.13
N ILE A 8 13.18 13.90 -1.07
CA ILE A 8 13.72 13.69 0.27
C ILE A 8 13.20 12.33 0.74
N THR A 9 14.13 11.39 0.93
CA THR A 9 13.80 10.04 1.38
C THR A 9 13.45 10.10 2.87
N VAL A 10 12.17 9.98 3.20
CA VAL A 10 11.72 9.91 4.59
C VAL A 10 12.37 8.69 5.27
N PRO A 11 13.01 8.83 6.45
CA PRO A 11 13.66 7.72 7.13
C PRO A 11 12.64 6.69 7.61
N ILE A 12 12.61 5.54 6.95
CA ILE A 12 11.73 4.41 7.28
C ILE A 12 12.44 3.48 8.27
N LYS A 13 11.75 3.15 9.37
CA LYS A 13 12.19 2.24 10.43
C LYS A 13 11.38 0.95 10.38
N LEU A 14 12.03 -0.16 10.06
CA LEU A 14 11.50 -1.52 10.18
C LEU A 14 12.13 -2.25 11.37
N ALA A 15 11.48 -3.34 11.81
CA ALA A 15 12.12 -4.28 12.72
C ALA A 15 13.39 -4.87 12.09
N LYS A 16 14.45 -5.07 12.90
CA LYS A 16 15.71 -5.67 12.43
C LYS A 16 15.52 -7.09 11.87
N VAL A 17 14.56 -7.82 12.43
CA VAL A 17 14.20 -9.18 12.05
C VAL A 17 12.75 -9.17 11.53
N PRO A 18 12.46 -9.80 10.39
CA PRO A 18 11.09 -9.94 9.91
C PRO A 18 10.25 -10.72 10.91
N HIS A 19 8.97 -10.33 11.03
CA HIS A 19 8.05 -11.01 11.94
C HIS A 19 7.69 -12.40 11.41
N TYR A 20 7.73 -12.55 10.09
CA TYR A 20 7.48 -13.80 9.39
C TYR A 20 8.58 -13.97 8.31
N PRO A 21 9.75 -14.51 8.67
CA PRO A 21 10.82 -14.75 7.71
C PRO A 21 10.44 -15.81 6.67
N GLY A 22 10.89 -15.64 5.43
CA GLY A 22 10.83 -16.64 4.36
C GLY A 22 9.44 -17.23 4.09
N ARG A 23 8.37 -16.41 4.12
CA ARG A 23 7.01 -16.85 3.87
C ARG A 23 6.73 -17.00 2.39
N ASP A 24 6.05 -18.08 2.03
CA ASP A 24 5.64 -18.34 0.67
C ASP A 24 4.46 -17.44 0.22
N PHE A 25 4.25 -17.38 -1.10
CA PHE A 25 3.15 -16.59 -1.66
C PHE A 25 1.77 -17.12 -1.29
N ASN A 26 1.64 -18.41 -0.94
CA ASN A 26 0.37 -18.96 -0.50
C ASN A 26 -0.03 -18.41 0.88
N PHE A 27 0.90 -18.33 1.83
CA PHE A 27 0.72 -17.66 3.12
C PHE A 27 0.27 -16.21 2.93
N ILE A 28 0.87 -15.48 2.00
CA ILE A 28 0.48 -14.10 1.70
C ILE A 28 -0.95 -14.06 1.15
N LYS A 29 -1.25 -14.90 0.16
CA LYS A 29 -2.59 -15.00 -0.44
C LYS A 29 -3.66 -15.27 0.60
N THR A 30 -3.47 -16.23 1.50
CA THR A 30 -4.47 -16.66 2.47
C THR A 30 -4.54 -15.75 3.69
N ASN A 31 -3.41 -15.49 4.33
CA ASN A 31 -3.37 -14.82 5.64
C ASN A 31 -3.36 -13.30 5.50
N HIS A 32 -2.76 -12.76 4.44
CA HIS A 32 -2.87 -11.33 4.17
C HIS A 32 -4.09 -10.98 3.31
N ASP A 33 -4.87 -11.98 2.83
CA ASP A 33 -5.97 -11.77 1.88
C ASP A 33 -5.51 -10.94 0.68
N ALA A 34 -4.41 -11.39 0.07
CA ALA A 34 -3.71 -10.71 -1.02
C ALA A 34 -3.55 -11.68 -2.22
N PRO A 35 -4.64 -12.07 -2.88
CA PRO A 35 -4.61 -13.13 -3.90
C PRO A 35 -3.78 -12.80 -5.14
N ASP A 36 -3.67 -11.51 -5.47
CA ASP A 36 -2.97 -11.01 -6.64
C ASP A 36 -1.52 -10.56 -6.35
N PHE A 37 -0.99 -10.88 -5.16
CA PHE A 37 0.36 -10.45 -4.75
C PHE A 37 1.45 -10.84 -5.75
N GLU A 38 1.48 -12.11 -6.16
CA GLU A 38 2.49 -12.62 -7.10
C GLU A 38 2.39 -11.92 -8.46
N PHE A 39 1.17 -11.69 -8.94
CA PHE A 39 0.92 -10.97 -10.19
C PHE A 39 1.54 -9.56 -10.16
N TYR A 40 1.26 -8.81 -9.10
CA TYR A 40 1.81 -7.45 -8.95
C TYR A 40 3.30 -7.44 -8.67
N LEU A 41 3.84 -8.47 -8.00
CA LEU A 41 5.28 -8.62 -7.81
C LEU A 41 6.02 -8.83 -9.13
N LYS A 42 5.50 -9.72 -9.98
CA LYS A 42 6.03 -9.92 -11.32
C LYS A 42 6.00 -8.63 -12.12
N GLN A 43 4.86 -7.93 -12.14
CA GLN A 43 4.71 -6.66 -12.85
C GLN A 43 5.71 -5.61 -12.38
N TYR A 44 5.91 -5.50 -11.06
CA TYR A 44 6.84 -4.56 -10.47
C TYR A 44 8.29 -4.88 -10.82
N LEU A 45 8.74 -6.14 -10.66
CA LEU A 45 10.11 -6.54 -10.98
C LEU A 45 10.43 -6.45 -12.49
N ASN A 46 9.43 -6.66 -13.35
CA ASN A 46 9.58 -6.55 -14.79
C ASN A 46 9.99 -5.13 -15.25
N GLN A 47 9.62 -4.09 -14.49
CA GLN A 47 10.01 -2.69 -14.76
C GLN A 47 11.52 -2.46 -14.65
N PHE A 48 12.23 -3.32 -13.91
CA PHE A 48 13.67 -3.22 -13.66
C PHE A 48 14.48 -4.19 -14.52
N THR A 49 13.84 -4.91 -15.43
CA THR A 49 14.51 -5.87 -16.32
C THR A 49 14.90 -5.15 -17.62
N ALA A 50 16.10 -5.44 -18.15
CA ALA A 50 16.61 -4.78 -19.37
C ALA A 50 15.69 -4.97 -20.60
N LYS A 51 14.96 -6.09 -20.64
CA LYS A 51 13.96 -6.39 -21.67
C LYS A 51 12.64 -6.76 -20.97
N PRO A 52 11.79 -5.78 -20.63
CA PRO A 52 10.50 -6.05 -20.02
C PRO A 52 9.65 -6.92 -20.96
N ILE A 53 9.02 -7.95 -20.41
CA ILE A 53 8.11 -8.81 -21.17
C ILE A 53 6.66 -8.34 -21.05
N VAL A 54 5.84 -8.67 -22.04
CA VAL A 54 4.41 -8.33 -22.05
C VAL A 54 3.64 -9.10 -20.98
N GLN A 55 2.56 -8.49 -20.45
CA GLN A 55 1.82 -9.03 -19.29
C GLN A 55 1.37 -10.48 -19.48
N ARG A 56 0.88 -10.86 -20.66
CA ARG A 56 0.42 -12.23 -20.94
C ARG A 56 1.51 -13.29 -20.71
N LEU A 57 2.75 -12.98 -21.10
CA LEU A 57 3.88 -13.89 -20.91
C LEU A 57 4.38 -13.87 -19.46
N LEU A 58 4.31 -12.70 -18.82
CA LEU A 58 4.71 -12.51 -17.45
C LEU A 58 3.87 -13.37 -16.48
N ASP A 59 2.55 -13.44 -16.69
CA ASP A 59 1.65 -14.27 -15.89
C ASP A 59 2.04 -15.76 -15.91
N GLN A 60 2.55 -16.25 -17.06
CA GLN A 60 2.98 -17.63 -17.27
C GLN A 60 4.42 -17.91 -16.80
N THR A 61 5.20 -16.86 -16.55
CA THR A 61 6.61 -17.00 -16.16
C THR A 61 6.71 -17.14 -14.63
N PRO A 62 7.27 -18.24 -14.10
CA PRO A 62 7.49 -18.37 -12.67
C PRO A 62 8.59 -17.40 -12.20
N LEU A 63 8.45 -16.86 -10.98
CA LEU A 63 9.54 -16.14 -10.34
C LEU A 63 10.64 -17.12 -9.94
N SER A 64 11.89 -16.64 -9.94
CA SER A 64 13.06 -17.40 -9.47
C SER A 64 13.11 -17.59 -7.95
N PHE A 65 12.07 -17.15 -7.23
CA PHE A 65 11.89 -17.33 -5.81
C PHE A 65 10.39 -17.35 -5.50
N THR A 66 10.02 -18.04 -4.43
CA THR A 66 8.62 -18.18 -3.99
C THR A 66 8.38 -17.66 -2.58
N LYS A 67 9.43 -17.13 -1.93
CA LYS A 67 9.42 -16.73 -0.52
C LYS A 67 9.95 -15.31 -0.35
N VAL A 68 9.35 -14.57 0.58
CA VAL A 68 9.77 -13.22 0.99
C VAL A 68 9.73 -13.07 2.50
N ASP A 69 10.49 -12.11 3.01
CA ASP A 69 10.47 -11.75 4.43
C ASP A 69 9.36 -10.74 4.69
N VAL A 70 8.43 -11.05 5.60
CA VAL A 70 7.23 -10.24 5.86
C VAL A 70 7.26 -9.58 7.23
N TYR A 71 6.80 -8.34 7.28
CA TYR A 71 6.75 -7.48 8.46
C TYR A 71 5.32 -7.08 8.81
N LYS A 72 5.05 -6.91 10.11
CA LYS A 72 3.74 -6.47 10.60
C LYS A 72 3.51 -4.98 10.50
N GLN A 73 4.58 -4.18 10.50
CA GLN A 73 4.50 -2.73 10.55
C GLN A 73 5.82 -2.07 10.15
N PHE A 74 5.76 -0.79 9.78
CA PHE A 74 6.90 0.11 9.69
C PHE A 74 6.55 1.45 10.32
N ARG A 75 7.57 2.24 10.66
CA ARG A 75 7.42 3.61 11.17
C ARG A 75 8.17 4.58 10.28
N PHE A 76 7.68 5.79 10.18
CA PHE A 76 8.31 6.86 9.42
C PHE A 76 7.86 8.22 9.97
N GLU A 77 8.51 9.28 9.51
CA GLU A 77 8.26 10.65 9.97
C GLU A 77 7.81 11.45 8.73
N PRO A 78 6.49 11.64 8.50
CA PRO A 78 5.99 12.37 7.34
C PRO A 78 6.65 13.75 7.24
N GLU A 79 6.88 14.23 6.01
CA GLU A 79 7.43 15.57 5.80
C GLU A 79 6.46 16.62 6.35
N GLY A 80 6.76 17.17 7.54
CA GLY A 80 6.01 18.27 8.11
C GLY A 80 6.22 19.56 7.31
N MET A 81 5.15 20.36 7.14
CA MET A 81 5.29 21.72 6.61
C MET A 81 5.62 22.69 7.76
N GLN A 82 6.86 23.20 7.75
CA GLN A 82 7.48 24.22 8.63
C GLN A 82 7.36 24.07 10.17
N ASP A 83 8.49 24.24 10.86
CA ASP A 83 8.67 24.47 12.30
C ASP A 83 7.74 23.72 13.26
N ASN A 84 7.57 22.41 13.04
CA ASN A 84 6.86 21.57 13.98
C ASN A 84 7.64 20.30 14.27
N GLU A 85 7.50 19.82 15.51
CA GLU A 85 8.01 18.54 15.97
C GLU A 85 7.67 17.43 14.97
N PRO A 86 8.62 16.54 14.62
CA PRO A 86 8.37 15.47 13.68
C PRO A 86 7.29 14.53 14.22
N GLU A 87 6.13 14.50 13.56
CA GLU A 87 5.06 13.55 13.88
C GLU A 87 5.50 12.15 13.43
N LYS A 88 5.40 11.15 14.31
CA LYS A 88 5.75 9.77 13.97
C LYS A 88 4.50 9.04 13.52
N ASP A 89 4.56 8.45 12.33
CA ASP A 89 3.50 7.64 11.78
C ASP A 89 3.87 6.14 11.83
N ILE A 90 2.87 5.30 12.00
CA ILE A 90 3.00 3.84 12.08
C ILE A 90 1.92 3.22 11.20
N VAL A 91 2.35 2.43 10.21
CA VAL A 91 1.46 1.70 9.31
C VAL A 91 1.61 0.21 9.56
N LYS A 92 0.48 -0.48 9.70
CA LYS A 92 0.40 -1.92 10.00
C LYS A 92 -0.23 -2.72 8.86
N ALA A 93 0.31 -3.92 8.66
CA ALA A 93 -0.19 -4.97 7.79
C ALA A 93 -0.06 -6.33 8.50
N ILE A 94 -0.94 -6.56 9.47
CA ILE A 94 -0.95 -7.75 10.32
C ILE A 94 -1.84 -8.82 9.67
N PRO A 95 -1.31 -10.02 9.39
CA PRO A 95 -2.10 -11.10 8.80
C PRO A 95 -3.20 -11.60 9.74
N LYS A 96 -4.19 -12.26 9.14
CA LYS A 96 -5.22 -13.04 9.83
C LYS A 96 -4.58 -14.11 10.69
N SER A 97 -5.12 -14.27 11.90
CA SER A 97 -4.72 -15.29 12.88
C SER A 97 -5.92 -15.64 13.76
N VAL A 98 -5.79 -16.68 14.59
CA VAL A 98 -6.85 -17.05 15.56
C VAL A 98 -7.25 -15.87 16.46
N LYS A 99 -6.28 -15.04 16.86
CA LYS A 99 -6.51 -13.86 17.70
C LYS A 99 -6.99 -12.62 16.93
N ASN A 100 -6.83 -12.61 15.62
CA ASN A 100 -7.25 -11.51 14.75
C ASN A 100 -7.80 -12.08 13.44
N PRO A 101 -9.07 -12.53 13.42
CA PRO A 101 -9.65 -13.24 12.28
C PRO A 101 -9.74 -12.39 11.00
N HIS A 102 -9.86 -11.07 11.14
CA HIS A 102 -9.94 -10.13 10.01
C HIS A 102 -8.56 -9.61 9.56
N GLY A 103 -7.52 -9.82 10.36
CA GLY A 103 -6.23 -9.17 10.16
C GLY A 103 -6.31 -7.67 10.46
N ARG A 104 -5.23 -6.93 10.25
CA ARG A 104 -5.24 -5.47 10.36
C ARG A 104 -4.39 -4.85 9.27
N PHE A 105 -5.04 -4.14 8.36
CA PHE A 105 -4.40 -3.54 7.21
C PHE A 105 -4.79 -2.07 7.16
N ASP A 106 -3.84 -1.22 7.53
CA ASP A 106 -4.05 0.21 7.62
C ASP A 106 -4.12 0.85 6.21
N THR A 107 -4.82 1.97 6.12
CA THR A 107 -4.99 2.76 4.89
C THR A 107 -3.99 3.91 4.83
N VAL A 108 -3.50 4.22 3.64
CA VAL A 108 -2.40 5.16 3.40
C VAL A 108 -2.65 6.04 2.18
N ILE A 109 -2.04 7.23 2.21
CA ILE A 109 -1.92 8.12 1.06
C ILE A 109 -0.57 7.83 0.40
N VAL A 110 -0.59 7.50 -0.90
CA VAL A 110 0.59 7.14 -1.68
C VAL A 110 0.81 8.15 -2.80
N LEU A 111 2.07 8.55 -3.01
CA LEU A 111 2.50 9.34 -4.15
C LEU A 111 2.45 8.46 -5.41
N ALA A 112 1.51 8.75 -6.32
CA ALA A 112 1.25 7.92 -7.50
C ALA A 112 1.95 8.40 -8.77
N ASN A 113 2.40 9.66 -8.81
CA ASN A 113 3.13 10.23 -9.94
C ASN A 113 4.10 11.34 -9.50
N ASP A 114 5.03 11.72 -10.38
CA ASP A 114 6.00 12.80 -10.12
C ASP A 114 5.36 14.20 -10.06
N ARG A 115 4.04 14.29 -10.30
CA ARG A 115 3.22 15.49 -10.12
C ARG A 115 2.58 15.58 -8.74
N ALA A 116 2.91 14.67 -7.82
CA ALA A 116 2.40 14.71 -6.47
C ALA A 116 3.00 15.94 -5.75
N GLU A 117 2.14 16.92 -5.49
CA GLU A 117 2.54 18.17 -4.84
C GLU A 117 2.74 17.97 -3.34
N SER A 118 3.55 18.85 -2.74
CA SER A 118 3.76 18.92 -1.28
C SER A 118 2.47 19.27 -0.53
N VAL A 119 1.43 19.76 -1.21
CA VAL A 119 0.13 20.17 -0.65
C VAL A 119 -1.00 19.60 -1.50
N GLY A 120 -2.07 19.13 -0.86
CA GLY A 120 -3.24 18.59 -1.52
C GLY A 120 -3.11 17.14 -2.01
N LEU A 121 -4.19 16.65 -2.63
CA LEU A 121 -4.33 15.26 -3.08
C LEU A 121 -3.96 15.04 -4.54
N ALA A 122 -3.63 16.10 -5.28
CA ALA A 122 -3.22 15.98 -6.68
C ALA A 122 -1.98 15.08 -6.79
N GLY A 123 -2.06 14.05 -7.63
CA GLY A 123 -0.99 13.08 -7.80
C GLY A 123 -0.87 12.01 -6.70
N THR A 124 -1.82 11.97 -5.76
CA THR A 124 -1.88 10.93 -4.72
C THR A 124 -2.99 9.89 -5.00
N ARG A 125 -2.87 8.72 -4.37
CA ARG A 125 -3.92 7.69 -4.33
C ARG A 125 -4.07 7.14 -2.93
N ILE A 126 -5.29 6.74 -2.60
CA ILE A 126 -5.59 6.03 -1.35
C ILE A 126 -5.48 4.53 -1.58
N GLY A 127 -4.75 3.85 -0.70
CA GLY A 127 -4.63 2.41 -0.74
C GLY A 127 -4.63 1.79 0.64
N ARG A 128 -4.88 0.48 0.71
CA ARG A 128 -4.80 -0.33 1.91
C ARG A 128 -3.54 -1.20 1.84
N VAL A 129 -2.67 -1.09 2.84
CA VAL A 129 -1.40 -1.84 2.86
C VAL A 129 -1.67 -3.27 3.30
N LYS A 130 -1.60 -4.21 2.37
CA LYS A 130 -1.90 -5.62 2.61
C LYS A 130 -0.66 -6.39 3.07
N VAL A 131 0.51 -6.08 2.54
CA VAL A 131 1.77 -6.78 2.86
C VAL A 131 2.90 -5.78 2.95
N ILE A 132 3.75 -5.89 3.98
CA ILE A 132 5.03 -5.18 4.07
C ILE A 132 6.12 -6.25 4.00
N PHE A 133 7.03 -6.15 3.03
CA PHE A 133 8.00 -7.22 2.79
C PHE A 133 9.33 -6.73 2.23
N THR A 134 10.34 -7.59 2.27
CA THR A 134 11.60 -7.43 1.54
C THR A 134 11.83 -8.63 0.64
N LEU A 135 12.48 -8.40 -0.51
CA LEU A 135 12.93 -9.45 -1.40
C LEU A 135 13.97 -10.35 -0.70
N PRO A 136 14.07 -11.64 -1.07
CA PRO A 136 15.06 -12.54 -0.49
C PRO A 136 16.48 -12.05 -0.79
N LYS A 137 17.41 -12.20 0.16
CA LYS A 137 18.80 -11.74 -0.03
C LYS A 137 19.52 -12.42 -1.19
N ARG A 138 19.17 -13.68 -1.46
CA ARG A 138 19.68 -14.51 -2.55
C ARG A 138 18.55 -15.28 -3.19
N LEU A 139 18.67 -15.52 -4.48
CA LEU A 139 17.84 -16.42 -5.25
C LEU A 139 18.37 -17.84 -5.09
N ASP A 140 17.48 -18.79 -4.86
CA ASP A 140 17.81 -20.20 -4.85
C ASP A 140 17.63 -20.74 -6.27
N THR A 141 18.73 -21.08 -6.95
CA THR A 141 18.71 -21.54 -8.35
C THR A 141 19.28 -22.93 -8.45
N VAL A 142 18.99 -23.63 -9.55
CA VAL A 142 19.53 -25.00 -9.81
C VAL A 142 21.07 -25.01 -9.80
N LEU A 143 21.71 -23.89 -10.13
CA LEU A 143 23.17 -23.72 -10.11
C LEU A 143 23.71 -23.24 -8.75
N GLY A 144 22.86 -23.21 -7.72
CA GLY A 144 23.17 -22.72 -6.38
C GLY A 144 22.66 -21.30 -6.10
N PRO A 145 22.91 -20.78 -4.88
CA PRO A 145 22.46 -19.46 -4.48
C PRO A 145 23.11 -18.35 -5.31
N ARG A 146 22.31 -17.44 -5.87
CA ARG A 146 22.77 -16.29 -6.64
C ARG A 146 22.27 -14.98 -6.04
N ASP A 147 23.05 -13.92 -6.15
CA ASP A 147 22.59 -12.60 -5.75
C ASP A 147 21.43 -12.10 -6.65
N LEU A 148 20.58 -11.26 -6.09
CA LEU A 148 19.52 -10.59 -6.85
C LEU A 148 20.13 -9.74 -7.99
N PRO A 149 19.44 -9.60 -9.14
CA PRO A 149 19.85 -8.67 -10.18
C PRO A 149 20.10 -7.26 -9.60
N SER A 150 21.21 -6.63 -10.00
CA SER A 150 21.60 -5.31 -9.48
C SER A 150 20.59 -4.21 -9.81
N SER A 151 19.83 -4.38 -10.89
CA SER A 151 18.77 -3.46 -11.31
C SER A 151 17.50 -3.55 -10.46
N TRP A 152 17.30 -4.67 -9.75
CA TRP A 152 16.11 -4.85 -8.92
C TRP A 152 16.11 -3.90 -7.72
N PRO A 153 14.93 -3.47 -7.28
CA PRO A 153 14.80 -2.52 -6.19
C PRO A 153 15.36 -3.12 -4.90
N ARG A 154 16.15 -2.31 -4.20
CA ARG A 154 16.67 -2.63 -2.86
C ARG A 154 15.82 -1.93 -1.82
N GLY A 155 15.61 -2.59 -0.69
CA GLY A 155 14.87 -2.05 0.44
C GLY A 155 13.45 -2.59 0.58
N PRO A 156 12.70 -2.07 1.55
CA PRO A 156 11.38 -2.58 1.90
C PRO A 156 10.31 -2.10 0.92
N LEU A 157 9.39 -3.00 0.62
CA LEU A 157 8.29 -2.83 -0.31
C LEU A 157 6.96 -3.04 0.43
N ALA A 158 5.89 -2.49 -0.14
CA ALA A 158 4.52 -2.79 0.24
C ALA A 158 3.72 -3.29 -0.96
N PHE A 159 2.86 -4.27 -0.72
CA PHE A 159 1.72 -4.54 -1.60
C PHE A 159 0.52 -3.75 -1.09
N VAL A 160 -0.05 -2.94 -1.98
CA VAL A 160 -1.17 -2.04 -1.70
C VAL A 160 -2.34 -2.40 -2.59
N GLU A 161 -3.52 -2.57 -2.00
CA GLU A 161 -4.80 -2.62 -2.72
C GLU A 161 -5.35 -1.19 -2.84
N TRP A 162 -5.71 -0.79 -4.06
CA TRP A 162 -6.14 0.56 -4.36
C TRP A 162 -7.64 0.76 -4.19
N TYR A 163 -8.02 1.90 -3.63
CA TYR A 163 -9.36 2.43 -3.82
C TYR A 163 -9.45 3.21 -5.14
N SER A 164 -10.66 3.62 -5.48
CA SER A 164 -10.89 4.48 -6.64
C SER A 164 -10.02 5.74 -6.56
N PRO A 165 -9.61 6.30 -7.72
CA PRO A 165 -9.06 7.64 -7.76
C PRO A 165 -9.96 8.62 -6.99
N LEU A 166 -9.33 9.59 -6.34
CA LEU A 166 -10.05 10.63 -5.62
C LEU A 166 -10.87 11.46 -6.61
N SER A 167 -12.10 11.80 -6.21
CA SER A 167 -12.92 12.75 -6.98
C SER A 167 -12.19 14.09 -7.11
N ARG A 168 -12.40 14.78 -8.23
CA ARG A 168 -11.87 16.15 -8.43
C ARG A 168 -12.47 17.15 -7.45
N THR A 169 -13.66 16.86 -6.93
CA THR A 169 -14.40 17.71 -6.00
C THR A 169 -14.68 16.96 -4.71
N ALA A 170 -14.42 17.61 -3.58
CA ALA A 170 -14.83 17.15 -2.27
C ALA A 170 -16.35 17.34 -2.08
N GLU A 171 -16.98 16.51 -1.24
CA GLU A 171 -18.43 16.58 -1.03
C GLU A 171 -18.79 17.63 0.05
N GLU A 172 -19.43 18.73 -0.36
CA GLU A 172 -19.83 19.85 0.51
C GLU A 172 -20.66 19.41 1.72
N ARG A 173 -21.65 18.55 1.48
CA ARG A 173 -22.57 18.05 2.53
C ARG A 173 -21.89 17.12 3.56
N HIS A 174 -20.67 16.67 3.28
CA HIS A 174 -19.90 15.79 4.14
C HIS A 174 -18.60 16.47 4.60
N GLY A 175 -18.68 17.77 4.89
CA GLY A 175 -17.57 18.55 5.44
C GLY A 175 -16.40 18.70 4.48
N MET A 176 -16.65 18.68 3.16
CA MET A 176 -15.61 18.73 2.13
C MET A 176 -14.61 17.56 2.26
N MET A 177 -15.13 16.34 2.43
CA MET A 177 -14.34 15.11 2.38
C MET A 177 -14.36 14.49 0.98
N TYR A 178 -13.29 13.78 0.64
CA TYR A 178 -13.20 13.06 -0.62
C TYR A 178 -13.81 11.67 -0.49
N ARG A 179 -14.75 11.35 -1.37
CA ARG A 179 -15.33 10.02 -1.46
C ARG A 179 -14.48 9.12 -2.35
N ILE A 180 -14.24 7.92 -1.88
CA ILE A 180 -13.57 6.83 -2.60
C ILE A 180 -14.43 5.57 -2.55
N LYS A 181 -14.23 4.68 -3.51
CA LYS A 181 -14.93 3.40 -3.60
C LYS A 181 -13.94 2.26 -3.59
N ARG A 182 -14.34 1.13 -3.00
CA ARG A 182 -13.67 -0.14 -3.26
C ARG A 182 -13.90 -0.48 -4.73
N GLN A 183 -12.82 -0.62 -5.47
CA GLN A 183 -12.90 -0.94 -6.90
C GLN A 183 -12.83 -2.45 -7.07
N TRP A 184 -13.87 -3.01 -7.68
CA TRP A 184 -13.81 -4.30 -8.35
C TRP A 184 -13.68 -4.01 -9.85
N THR A 185 -12.55 -4.40 -10.45
CA THR A 185 -12.41 -4.24 -11.89
C THR A 185 -13.25 -5.33 -12.54
N ASN A 186 -14.36 -4.95 -13.21
CA ASN A 186 -15.20 -5.93 -13.91
C ASN A 186 -14.50 -6.58 -15.12
N GLN A 187 -13.42 -5.97 -15.64
CA GLN A 187 -12.70 -6.44 -16.83
C GLN A 187 -11.43 -7.26 -16.54
N GLN A 188 -10.86 -7.13 -15.35
CA GLN A 188 -9.73 -7.91 -14.88
C GLN A 188 -10.19 -8.50 -13.57
N SER A 189 -10.35 -9.82 -13.50
CA SER A 189 -10.85 -10.58 -12.33
C SER A 189 -9.97 -10.44 -11.05
N ARG A 190 -9.22 -9.34 -10.90
CA ARG A 190 -8.21 -9.06 -9.89
C ARG A 190 -8.56 -7.80 -9.15
N ARG A 191 -8.21 -7.76 -7.86
CA ARG A 191 -8.36 -6.54 -7.06
C ARG A 191 -7.31 -5.53 -7.55
N PRO A 192 -7.67 -4.25 -7.75
CA PRO A 192 -6.71 -3.25 -8.18
C PRO A 192 -5.64 -3.08 -7.11
N GLY A 193 -4.38 -3.24 -7.48
CA GLY A 193 -3.27 -3.17 -6.55
C GLY A 193 -1.97 -2.86 -7.26
N SER A 194 -0.89 -2.75 -6.48
CA SER A 194 0.48 -2.69 -7.01
C SER A 194 1.49 -2.89 -5.89
N ILE A 195 2.73 -3.18 -6.26
CA ILE A 195 3.87 -3.13 -5.34
C ILE A 195 4.55 -1.78 -5.46
N ILE A 196 4.86 -1.17 -4.31
CA ILE A 196 5.52 0.12 -4.20
C ILE A 196 6.68 0.05 -3.20
N PRO A 197 7.73 0.88 -3.35
CA PRO A 197 8.64 1.16 -2.25
C PRO A 197 7.88 1.78 -1.06
N LEU A 198 8.27 1.43 0.17
CA LEU A 198 7.68 2.06 1.35
C LEU A 198 7.86 3.59 1.36
N GLY A 199 8.92 4.11 0.72
CA GLY A 199 9.17 5.55 0.59
C GLY A 199 8.13 6.31 -0.23
N ASN A 200 7.25 5.62 -0.96
CA ASN A 200 6.15 6.26 -1.67
C ASN A 200 4.92 6.52 -0.76
N ILE A 201 4.89 5.93 0.44
CA ILE A 201 3.81 6.14 1.40
C ILE A 201 4.07 7.46 2.13
N ARG A 202 3.14 8.40 1.99
CA ARG A 202 3.23 9.75 2.54
C ARG A 202 2.76 9.84 3.99
N GLN A 203 1.67 9.14 4.30
CA GLN A 203 1.04 9.09 5.62
C GLN A 203 0.02 7.96 5.68
N SER A 204 -0.29 7.50 6.89
CA SER A 204 -1.53 6.79 7.17
C SER A 204 -2.72 7.74 7.04
N CYS A 205 -3.88 7.19 6.71
CA CYS A 205 -5.13 7.94 6.69
C CYS A 205 -6.24 7.09 7.28
N MET A 206 -7.26 7.74 7.83
CA MET A 206 -8.45 7.08 8.35
C MET A 206 -9.60 7.23 7.34
N LEU A 207 -10.37 6.16 7.17
CA LEU A 207 -11.54 6.13 6.32
C LEU A 207 -12.82 6.00 7.15
N PHE A 208 -13.87 6.73 6.77
CA PHE A 208 -15.22 6.56 7.31
C PHE A 208 -16.09 5.83 6.29
N PRO A 209 -16.82 4.77 6.66
CA PRO A 209 -17.76 4.15 5.73
C PRO A 209 -18.88 5.14 5.37
N VAL A 210 -19.33 5.07 4.12
CA VAL A 210 -20.59 5.72 3.74
C VAL A 210 -21.72 4.83 4.22
N PHE A 211 -22.39 5.22 5.30
CA PHE A 211 -23.47 4.44 5.87
C PHE A 211 -24.68 4.34 4.91
N PRO A 212 -25.29 3.15 4.75
CA PRO A 212 -26.51 3.00 3.98
C PRO A 212 -27.66 3.83 4.58
N ARG A 213 -28.58 4.28 3.73
CA ARG A 213 -29.75 5.05 4.17
C ARG A 213 -30.76 4.21 4.94
N ASP A 214 -30.83 2.92 4.62
CA ASP A 214 -31.79 1.97 5.18
C ASP A 214 -31.36 1.40 6.55
N GLY A 215 -30.28 1.94 7.14
CA GLY A 215 -29.72 1.53 8.42
C GLY A 215 -28.32 0.92 8.28
N VAL A 216 -27.57 0.92 9.38
CA VAL A 216 -26.23 0.31 9.44
C VAL A 216 -26.37 -1.19 9.65
N PRO A 217 -25.78 -2.04 8.79
CA PRO A 217 -25.81 -3.50 8.98
C PRO A 217 -25.19 -3.91 10.32
N GLN A 218 -25.81 -4.85 11.04
CA GLN A 218 -25.39 -5.24 12.39
C GLN A 218 -24.04 -5.96 12.41
N GLU A 219 -23.66 -6.59 11.30
CA GLU A 219 -22.41 -7.30 11.13
C GLU A 219 -21.20 -6.36 10.94
N TRP A 220 -21.42 -5.06 10.76
CA TRP A 220 -20.35 -4.08 10.62
C TRP A 220 -19.65 -3.84 11.96
N THR A 221 -18.35 -4.09 11.98
CA THR A 221 -17.47 -3.81 13.12
C THR A 221 -16.29 -2.95 12.67
N SER A 222 -15.60 -2.33 13.62
CA SER A 222 -14.36 -1.59 13.34
C SER A 222 -13.26 -2.46 12.71
N GLU A 223 -13.34 -3.78 12.85
CA GLU A 223 -12.34 -4.74 12.34
C GLU A 223 -12.62 -5.18 10.90
N ASN A 224 -13.89 -5.20 10.47
CA ASN A 224 -14.29 -5.73 9.17
C ASN A 224 -14.86 -4.68 8.21
N ILE A 225 -15.11 -3.45 8.67
CA ILE A 225 -15.81 -2.43 7.89
C ILE A 225 -15.10 -2.07 6.58
N LEU A 226 -13.76 -2.10 6.56
CA LEU A 226 -12.97 -1.86 5.35
C LEU A 226 -13.12 -2.97 4.31
N ASP A 227 -13.63 -4.14 4.71
CA ASP A 227 -13.90 -5.30 3.86
C ASP A 227 -15.38 -5.43 3.48
N LEU A 228 -16.29 -4.80 4.21
CA LEU A 228 -17.74 -4.89 3.98
C LEU A 228 -18.36 -3.66 3.29
N SER A 229 -17.80 -2.46 3.50
CA SER A 229 -18.32 -1.24 2.86
C SER A 229 -17.73 -1.02 1.47
N ASP A 230 -18.59 -0.57 0.54
CA ASP A 230 -18.20 -0.26 -0.84
C ASP A 230 -17.66 1.15 -1.03
N SER A 231 -17.97 2.07 -0.11
CA SER A 231 -17.64 3.49 -0.22
C SER A 231 -17.13 4.04 1.09
N PHE A 232 -16.19 4.97 1.00
CA PHE A 232 -15.61 5.63 2.15
C PHE A 232 -15.38 7.12 1.90
N PHE A 233 -15.38 7.90 2.97
CA PHE A 233 -14.86 9.26 3.01
C PHE A 233 -13.44 9.25 3.61
N VAL A 234 -12.54 10.01 3.00
CA VAL A 234 -11.18 10.21 3.54
C VAL A 234 -11.23 11.25 4.67
N ASN A 235 -10.83 10.84 5.87
CA ASN A 235 -10.80 11.72 7.04
C ASN A 235 -9.63 12.70 6.94
N LYS A 236 -9.94 14.00 6.87
CA LYS A 236 -8.95 15.09 6.89
C LYS A 236 -8.66 15.68 8.28
N TRP A 237 -9.31 15.21 9.33
CA TRP A 237 -9.17 15.75 10.69
C TRP A 237 -8.42 14.81 11.64
N LEU A 238 -7.78 13.76 11.13
CA LEU A 238 -7.07 12.79 11.96
C LEU A 238 -5.88 13.41 12.71
N SER A 239 -5.15 14.30 12.05
CA SER A 239 -4.05 15.06 12.63
C SER A 239 -3.96 16.43 11.95
N ARG A 240 -3.14 17.33 12.52
CA ARG A 240 -2.82 18.61 11.86
C ARG A 240 -2.19 18.36 10.49
N TYR A 241 -1.33 17.33 10.38
CA TYR A 241 -0.73 16.94 9.12
C TYR A 241 -1.77 16.51 8.09
N SER A 242 -2.75 15.68 8.48
CA SER A 242 -3.87 15.30 7.62
C SER A 242 -4.67 16.50 7.15
N TYR A 243 -4.97 17.45 8.05
CA TYR A 243 -5.72 18.66 7.72
C TYR A 243 -5.00 19.52 6.68
N GLN A 244 -3.67 19.64 6.80
CA GLN A 244 -2.85 20.44 5.89
C GLN A 244 -2.58 19.79 4.53
N THR A 245 -2.64 18.47 4.44
CA THR A 245 -2.23 17.72 3.23
C THR A 245 -3.40 17.14 2.45
N ILE A 246 -4.56 16.96 3.07
CA ILE A 246 -5.76 16.39 2.44
C ILE A 246 -6.71 17.51 1.97
N PHE A 247 -6.64 18.70 2.57
CA PHE A 247 -7.42 19.88 2.16
C PHE A 247 -6.85 20.47 0.88
#